data_AF-A0A482Y584-F1
#
_entry.id   AF-A0A482Y584-F1
#
_cell.length_a   1.000
_cell.length_b   1.000
_cell.length_c   1.000
_cell.angle_alpha   90.00
_cell.angle_beta   90.00
_cell.angle_gamma   90.00
#
_symmetry.space_group_name_H-M   'P 1'
#
loop_
_entity.id
_entity.type
_entity.pdbx_description
1 polymer ?
#
loop_
_entity_poly.entity_id
_entity_poly.type
_entity_poly.pdbx_seq_one_letter_code
_entity_poly.pdbx_strand_id
1 'polypeptide(L)'
;MRSKRVQREIDDLVAQGWRIEEETPDRVVMVDREFGSVGSHIVVALLTFWFSLGVGNVVWAAYNYVSNSRRRVLWEDDDACPACGAVVSATDDYCPSCGDPLETGTDPTGAITCPDCEAVVTDGSRYCPACGAKLSNTVDTAS
;
A
#
# COMPACT_ATOMS: atom_id res chain seq x y z
N MET A 1 -1.01 -0.10 21.20
CA MET A 1 -2.33 -0.59 20.76
C MET A 1 -2.61 0.12 19.45
N ARG A 2 -2.93 -0.60 18.38
CA ARG A 2 -3.13 -0.01 17.05
C ARG A 2 -4.36 0.89 17.03
N SER A 3 -4.34 1.93 16.20
CA SER A 3 -5.51 2.77 15.96
C SER A 3 -6.63 1.95 15.28
N LYS A 4 -7.89 2.31 15.53
CA LYS A 4 -9.06 1.60 14.97
C LYS A 4 -9.08 1.62 13.44
N ARG A 5 -8.53 2.68 12.83
CA ARG A 5 -8.41 2.82 11.37
C ARG A 5 -7.47 1.74 10.82
N VAL A 6 -6.25 1.69 11.34
CA VAL A 6 -5.23 0.72 10.91
C VAL A 6 -5.72 -0.71 11.14
N GLN A 7 -6.38 -0.98 12.28
CA GLN A 7 -6.92 -2.30 12.55
C GLN A 7 -7.97 -2.72 11.50
N ARG A 8 -8.91 -1.83 11.15
CA ARG A 8 -9.93 -2.12 10.12
C ARG A 8 -9.33 -2.38 8.75
N GLU A 9 -8.29 -1.63 8.38
CA GLU A 9 -7.61 -1.80 7.10
C GLU A 9 -6.83 -3.11 7.03
N ILE A 10 -6.17 -3.50 8.13
CA ILE A 10 -5.57 -4.84 8.26
C ILE A 10 -6.63 -5.92 8.08
N ASP A 11 -7.77 -5.80 8.78
CA ASP A 11 -8.84 -6.80 8.74
C ASP A 11 -9.39 -6.97 7.31
N ASP A 12 -9.58 -5.86 6.58
CA ASP A 12 -10.02 -5.86 5.17
C ASP A 12 -8.99 -6.51 4.23
N LEU A 13 -7.70 -6.15 4.38
CA LEU A 13 -6.62 -6.72 3.57
C LEU A 13 -6.44 -8.23 3.84
N VAL A 14 -6.54 -8.65 5.10
CA VAL A 14 -6.53 -10.07 5.47
C VAL A 14 -7.72 -10.80 4.85
N ALA A 15 -8.92 -10.21 4.85
CA ALA A 15 -10.09 -10.79 4.20
C ALA A 15 -9.90 -10.94 2.67
N GLN A 16 -9.13 -10.04 2.05
CA GLN A 16 -8.74 -10.11 0.64
C GLN A 16 -7.61 -11.11 0.36
N GLY A 17 -7.04 -11.75 1.39
CA GLY A 17 -5.99 -12.77 1.25
C GLY A 17 -4.57 -12.24 1.40
N TRP A 18 -4.38 -10.96 1.73
CA TRP A 18 -3.07 -10.40 2.04
C TRP A 18 -2.51 -11.03 3.32
N ARG A 19 -1.18 -11.15 3.39
CA ARG A 19 -0.48 -11.66 4.56
C ARG A 19 0.43 -10.62 5.16
N ILE A 20 0.56 -10.64 6.48
CA ILE A 20 1.49 -9.77 7.20
C ILE A 20 2.90 -10.33 7.06
N GLU A 21 3.84 -9.49 6.63
CA GLU A 21 5.26 -9.84 6.49
C GLU A 21 6.10 -9.28 7.65
N GLU A 22 5.82 -8.05 8.07
CA GLU A 22 6.53 -7.37 9.17
C GLU A 22 5.53 -6.58 10.02
N GLU A 23 5.58 -6.79 11.34
CA GLU A 23 4.81 -6.02 12.32
C GLU A 23 5.76 -5.19 13.18
N THR A 24 5.62 -3.87 13.11
CA THR A 24 6.32 -2.94 14.02
C THR A 24 5.31 -2.07 14.75
N PRO A 25 5.70 -1.43 15.87
CA PRO A 25 4.82 -0.52 16.62
C PRO A 25 4.37 0.72 15.85
N ASP A 26 5.02 1.07 14.74
CA ASP A 26 4.72 2.28 13.96
C ASP A 26 4.12 1.96 12.59
N ARG A 27 4.28 0.72 12.09
CA ARG A 27 3.79 0.28 10.78
C ARG A 27 3.55 -1.23 10.67
N VAL A 28 2.65 -1.63 9.76
CA VAL A 28 2.50 -3.01 9.27
C VAL A 28 2.85 -3.07 7.80
N VAL A 29 3.65 -4.06 7.44
CA VAL A 29 3.91 -4.40 6.06
C VAL A 29 3.06 -5.60 5.68
N MET A 30 2.20 -5.42 4.68
CA MET A 30 1.37 -6.47 4.11
C MET A 30 1.83 -6.79 2.69
N VAL A 31 1.81 -8.07 2.33
CA VAL A 31 2.17 -8.55 1.00
C VAL A 31 1.09 -9.49 0.47
N ASP A 32 0.72 -9.27 -0.78
CA ASP A 32 -0.10 -10.17 -1.58
C ASP A 32 0.78 -10.89 -2.61
N ARG A 33 0.71 -12.22 -2.62
CA ARG A 33 1.48 -13.09 -3.50
C ARG A 33 0.50 -13.80 -4.43
N GLU A 34 0.19 -13.19 -5.56
CA GLU A 34 -0.65 -13.82 -6.59
C GLU A 34 0.14 -14.92 -7.29
N PHE A 35 -0.29 -16.16 -7.13
CA PHE A 35 0.32 -17.27 -7.87
C PHE A 35 -0.04 -17.23 -9.36
N GLY A 36 -0.93 -16.35 -9.84
CA GLY A 36 -1.45 -16.37 -11.20
C GLY A 36 -2.54 -17.45 -11.39
N SER A 37 -3.30 -17.38 -12.49
CA SER A 37 -4.45 -18.28 -12.70
C SER A 37 -4.04 -19.75 -12.87
N VAL A 38 -4.86 -20.68 -12.40
CA VAL A 38 -4.65 -22.12 -12.60
C VAL A 38 -4.56 -22.46 -14.11
N GLY A 39 -5.33 -21.76 -14.95
CA GLY A 39 -5.27 -21.91 -16.40
C GLY A 39 -3.91 -21.51 -16.99
N SER A 40 -3.35 -20.37 -16.55
CA SER A 40 -2.00 -19.97 -17.00
C SER A 40 -0.94 -20.98 -16.59
N HIS A 41 -1.04 -21.56 -15.38
CA HIS A 41 -0.12 -22.62 -14.96
C HIS A 41 -0.20 -23.86 -15.83
N ILE A 42 -1.42 -24.29 -16.21
CA ILE A 42 -1.62 -25.46 -17.08
C ILE A 42 -1.05 -25.22 -18.48
N VAL A 43 -1.30 -24.04 -19.06
CA VAL A 43 -0.79 -23.68 -20.40
C VAL A 43 0.73 -23.64 -20.40
N VAL A 44 1.34 -22.97 -19.42
CA VAL A 44 2.80 -22.90 -19.32
C VAL A 44 3.37 -24.30 -19.08
N ALA A 45 2.77 -25.13 -18.21
CA ALA A 45 3.19 -26.51 -17.99
C ALA A 45 3.16 -27.37 -19.26
N LEU A 46 2.09 -27.28 -20.07
CA LEU A 46 1.99 -28.01 -21.34
C LEU A 46 3.03 -27.53 -22.36
N LEU A 47 3.20 -26.21 -22.52
CA LEU A 47 4.15 -25.64 -23.47
C LEU A 47 5.62 -25.92 -23.10
N THR A 48 5.94 -25.89 -21.81
CA THR A 48 7.32 -26.11 -21.33
C THR A 48 7.69 -27.58 -21.20
N PHE A 49 6.73 -28.47 -20.94
CA PHE A 49 6.92 -29.92 -21.03
C PHE A 49 7.20 -30.35 -22.48
N TRP A 50 6.50 -29.75 -23.45
CA TRP A 50 6.65 -30.10 -24.86
C TRP A 50 7.87 -29.46 -25.53
N PHE A 51 8.25 -28.21 -25.19
CA PHE A 51 9.32 -27.49 -25.90
C PHE A 51 10.63 -27.25 -25.11
N SER A 52 10.70 -27.46 -23.79
CA SER A 52 11.91 -27.08 -23.02
C SER A 52 12.31 -28.00 -21.86
N LEU A 53 11.74 -29.20 -21.73
CA LEU A 53 11.99 -30.11 -20.58
C LEU A 53 11.83 -29.40 -19.21
N GLY A 54 11.00 -28.35 -19.13
CA GLY A 54 10.62 -27.68 -17.89
C GLY A 54 11.54 -26.54 -17.39
N VAL A 55 12.75 -26.34 -17.95
CA VAL A 55 13.69 -25.29 -17.47
C VAL A 55 13.12 -23.89 -17.65
N GLY A 56 12.49 -23.62 -18.81
CA GLY A 56 11.83 -22.34 -19.06
C GLY A 56 10.68 -22.07 -18.08
N ASN A 57 10.02 -23.11 -17.59
CA ASN A 57 8.91 -22.97 -16.63
C ASN A 57 9.41 -22.57 -15.25
N VAL A 58 10.49 -23.18 -14.78
CA VAL A 58 11.09 -22.85 -13.48
C VAL A 58 11.56 -21.39 -13.48
N VAL A 59 12.20 -20.94 -14.57
CA VAL A 59 12.64 -19.54 -14.71
C VAL A 59 11.46 -18.59 -14.79
N TRP A 60 10.44 -18.90 -15.59
CA TRP A 60 9.26 -18.03 -15.73
C TRP A 60 8.41 -17.97 -14.45
N ALA A 61 8.22 -19.11 -13.76
CA ALA A 61 7.50 -19.16 -12.48
C ALA A 61 8.25 -18.39 -11.39
N ALA A 62 9.59 -18.53 -11.32
CA ALA A 62 10.41 -17.74 -10.41
C ALA A 62 10.33 -16.24 -10.73
N TYR A 63 10.41 -15.86 -12.02
CA TYR A 63 10.27 -14.48 -12.46
C TYR A 63 8.90 -13.91 -12.07
N ASN A 64 7.80 -14.57 -12.43
CA ASN A 64 6.44 -14.10 -12.18
C ASN A 64 6.11 -14.03 -10.68
N TYR A 65 6.58 -15.00 -9.89
CA TYR A 65 6.40 -15.01 -8.43
C TYR A 65 7.11 -13.83 -7.75
N VAL A 66 8.32 -13.51 -8.19
CA VAL A 66 9.08 -12.38 -7.64
C VAL A 66 8.54 -11.05 -8.18
N SER A 67 8.17 -10.97 -9.45
CA SER A 67 7.78 -9.72 -10.11
C SER A 67 6.39 -9.21 -9.74
N ASN A 68 5.44 -10.09 -9.41
CA ASN A 68 4.04 -9.70 -9.13
C ASN A 68 3.70 -9.62 -7.63
N SER A 69 4.71 -9.57 -6.75
CA SER A 69 4.42 -9.36 -5.32
C SER A 69 4.00 -7.90 -5.08
N ARG A 70 2.76 -7.70 -4.65
CA ARG A 70 2.28 -6.37 -4.25
C ARG A 70 2.56 -6.20 -2.76
N ARG A 71 3.22 -5.10 -2.40
CA ARG A 71 3.48 -4.70 -1.01
C ARG A 71 2.62 -3.49 -0.68
N ARG A 72 2.14 -3.42 0.56
CA ARG A 72 1.47 -2.25 1.14
C ARG A 72 2.00 -2.02 2.55
N VAL A 73 2.24 -0.75 2.88
CA VAL A 73 2.70 -0.35 4.22
C VAL A 73 1.62 0.50 4.87
N LEU A 74 1.09 0.03 6.00
CA LEU A 74 0.11 0.72 6.82
C LEU A 74 0.82 1.41 7.97
N TRP A 75 0.71 2.73 8.07
CA TRP A 75 1.34 3.54 9.11
C TRP A 75 0.36 3.85 10.24
N GLU A 76 0.87 3.94 11.47
CA GLU A 76 0.16 4.44 12.64
C GLU A 76 0.16 5.98 12.64
N ASP A 77 -0.78 6.56 11.92
CA ASP A 77 -1.08 7.99 12.02
C ASP A 77 -2.34 8.17 12.90
N ASP A 78 -2.11 8.69 14.12
CA ASP A 78 -3.15 9.28 14.96
C ASP A 78 -3.02 10.80 14.82
N ASP A 79 -3.76 11.40 13.90
CA ASP A 79 -3.85 12.86 13.84
C ASP A 79 -4.65 13.34 15.06
N ALA A 80 -4.09 14.31 15.78
CA ALA A 80 -4.77 14.92 16.93
C ALA A 80 -5.38 16.25 16.51
N CYS A 81 -6.63 16.47 16.90
CA CYS A 81 -7.32 17.73 16.67
C CYS A 81 -6.53 18.88 17.32
N PRO A 82 -6.11 19.90 16.56
CA PRO A 82 -5.31 21.00 17.11
C PRO A 82 -6.09 21.87 18.11
N ALA A 83 -7.42 21.85 18.06
CA ALA A 83 -8.27 22.65 18.92
C ALA A 83 -8.53 22.00 20.29
N CYS A 84 -8.74 20.67 20.32
CA CYS A 84 -9.14 19.98 21.55
C CYS A 84 -8.25 18.79 21.94
N GLY A 85 -7.30 18.39 21.09
CA GLY A 85 -6.40 17.26 21.33
C GLY A 85 -7.04 15.87 21.20
N ALA A 86 -8.30 15.79 20.75
CA ALA A 86 -8.95 14.51 20.47
C ALA A 86 -8.29 13.82 19.27
N VAL A 87 -8.17 12.50 19.30
CA VAL A 87 -7.72 11.72 18.14
C VAL A 87 -8.78 11.78 17.04
N VAL A 88 -8.36 12.11 15.83
CA VAL A 88 -9.21 12.32 14.64
C VAL A 88 -8.65 11.55 13.43
N SER A 89 -9.50 11.23 12.45
CA SER A 89 -9.06 10.61 11.20
C SER A 89 -8.55 11.66 10.22
N ALA A 90 -7.54 11.33 9.43
CA ALA A 90 -7.08 12.16 8.30
C ALA A 90 -8.17 12.40 7.22
N THR A 91 -9.27 11.65 7.27
CA THR A 91 -10.42 11.76 6.36
C THR A 91 -11.59 12.54 6.95
N ASP A 92 -11.51 12.94 8.23
CA ASP A 92 -12.60 13.68 8.86
C ASP A 92 -12.50 15.15 8.46
N ASP A 93 -13.58 15.70 7.89
CA ASP A 93 -13.67 17.15 7.60
C ASP A 93 -13.81 17.97 8.91
N TYR A 94 -14.35 17.35 9.96
CA TYR A 94 -14.64 17.98 11.24
C TYR A 94 -14.30 17.05 12.41
N CYS A 95 -13.83 17.61 13.52
CA CYS A 95 -13.54 16.83 14.71
C CYS A 95 -14.84 16.29 15.35
N PRO A 96 -14.98 14.95 15.54
CA PRO A 96 -16.18 14.37 16.15
C PRO A 96 -16.34 14.69 17.65
N SER A 97 -15.29 15.20 18.31
CA SER A 97 -15.33 15.54 19.75
C SER A 97 -15.69 17.00 20.01
N CYS A 98 -15.15 17.96 19.23
CA CYS A 98 -15.38 19.39 19.47
C CYS A 98 -16.11 20.11 18.33
N GLY A 99 -16.21 19.50 17.14
CA GLY A 99 -16.85 20.10 15.97
C GLY A 99 -15.98 21.11 15.21
N ASP A 100 -14.75 21.37 15.66
CA ASP A 100 -13.83 22.24 14.91
C ASP A 100 -13.49 21.62 13.55
N PRO A 101 -13.41 22.44 12.49
CA PRO A 101 -12.95 21.98 11.19
C PRO A 101 -11.54 21.46 11.34
N LEU A 102 -11.29 20.28 10.81
CA LEU A 102 -9.95 19.76 10.68
C LEU A 102 -9.43 20.26 9.34
N GLU A 103 -8.20 20.77 9.31
CA GLU A 103 -7.51 21.13 8.08
C GLU A 103 -7.09 19.83 7.35
N THR A 104 -8.07 19.01 7.00
CA THR A 104 -7.95 17.73 6.31
C THR A 104 -8.92 17.72 5.13
N GLY A 105 -8.67 18.61 4.18
CA GLY A 105 -9.05 18.42 2.78
C GLY A 105 -7.74 18.48 1.99
N THR A 106 -7.14 17.39 1.54
CA THR A 106 -7.63 16.61 0.39
C THR A 106 -8.33 17.50 -0.61
N ASP A 107 -7.55 18.34 -1.30
CA ASP A 107 -7.87 18.64 -2.68
C ASP A 107 -7.52 17.38 -3.49
N PRO A 108 -8.48 16.64 -4.10
CA PRO A 108 -8.19 15.47 -4.92
C PRO A 108 -7.41 15.80 -6.21
N THR A 109 -7.04 17.07 -6.41
CA THR A 109 -6.30 17.52 -7.60
C THR A 109 -4.78 17.39 -7.45
N GLY A 110 -4.26 17.21 -6.23
CA GLY A 110 -2.85 16.92 -6.00
C GLY A 110 -2.58 15.43 -5.95
N ALA A 111 -2.32 14.80 -7.09
CA ALA A 111 -1.78 13.43 -7.11
C ALA A 111 -0.29 13.52 -7.50
N ILE A 112 0.58 12.99 -6.63
CA ILE A 112 2.02 12.90 -6.87
C ILE A 112 2.41 11.47 -7.21
N THR A 113 3.36 11.30 -8.13
CA THR A 113 3.90 9.98 -8.48
C THR A 113 5.09 9.66 -7.59
N CYS A 114 5.07 8.49 -6.94
CA CYS A 114 6.21 8.04 -6.13
C CYS A 114 7.44 7.78 -7.02
N PRO A 115 8.62 8.35 -6.72
CA PRO A 115 9.82 8.15 -7.54
C PRO A 115 10.41 6.73 -7.42
N ASP A 116 10.08 6.00 -6.36
CA ASP A 116 10.65 4.66 -6.11
C ASP A 116 9.82 3.51 -6.69
N CYS A 117 8.50 3.69 -6.83
CA CYS A 117 7.61 2.62 -7.31
C CYS A 117 6.54 3.07 -8.30
N GLU A 118 6.57 4.35 -8.69
CA GLU A 118 5.68 4.96 -9.70
C GLU A 118 4.19 4.88 -9.36
N ALA A 119 3.85 4.47 -8.13
CA ALA A 119 2.48 4.50 -7.63
C ALA A 119 1.98 5.94 -7.55
N VAL A 120 0.73 6.15 -7.93
CA VAL A 120 0.02 7.42 -7.75
C VAL A 120 -0.37 7.54 -6.28
N VAL A 121 0.03 8.64 -5.65
CA VAL A 121 -0.18 8.93 -4.22
C VAL A 121 -0.81 10.30 -4.04
N THR A 122 -1.65 10.46 -3.02
CA THR A 122 -2.22 11.75 -2.64
C THR A 122 -1.13 12.75 -2.20
N ASP A 123 -1.21 13.98 -2.69
CA ASP A 123 -0.34 15.09 -2.28
C ASP A 123 -0.48 15.37 -0.77
N GLY A 124 0.63 15.67 -0.11
CA GLY A 124 0.71 15.79 1.35
C GLY A 124 1.03 14.48 2.11
N SER A 125 1.05 13.33 1.43
CA SER A 125 1.52 12.08 2.05
C SER A 125 3.03 12.13 2.32
N ARG A 126 3.45 11.84 3.57
CA ARG A 126 4.87 11.80 3.96
C ARG A 126 5.59 10.55 3.46
N TYR A 127 4.83 9.49 3.19
CA TYR A 127 5.33 8.18 2.78
C TYR A 127 4.41 7.57 1.71
N CYS A 128 4.99 6.86 0.75
CA CYS A 128 4.25 6.14 -0.28
C CYS A 128 3.57 4.90 0.34
N PRO A 129 2.24 4.74 0.18
CA PRO A 129 1.51 3.58 0.73
C PRO A 129 1.81 2.27 -0.01
N ALA A 130 2.34 2.33 -1.23
CA ALA A 130 2.69 1.16 -2.03
C ALA A 130 4.07 0.59 -1.65
N CYS A 131 5.13 1.41 -1.69
CA CYS A 131 6.48 0.91 -1.42
C CYS A 131 7.01 1.26 -0.02
N GLY A 132 6.44 2.24 0.67
CA GLY A 132 6.93 2.75 1.95
C GLY A 132 8.05 3.80 1.83
N ALA A 133 8.40 4.24 0.62
CA ALA A 133 9.38 5.30 0.41
C ALA A 133 8.92 6.62 1.02
N LYS A 134 9.88 7.41 1.52
CA LYS A 134 9.57 8.75 2.05
C LYS A 134 9.35 9.72 0.89
N LEU A 135 8.19 10.35 0.87
CA LEU A 135 7.84 11.39 -0.08
C LEU A 135 8.21 12.72 0.57
N SER A 136 9.42 13.20 0.33
CA SER A 136 9.76 14.58 0.64
C SER A 136 9.05 15.46 -0.36
N ASN A 137 8.26 16.43 0.10
CA ASN A 137 7.72 17.52 -0.72
C ASN A 137 8.86 18.35 -1.32
N THR A 138 9.56 17.82 -2.31
CA THR A 138 10.34 18.61 -3.25
C THR A 138 9.43 18.87 -4.42
N VAL A 139 8.50 19.81 -4.21
CA VAL A 139 8.12 20.72 -5.27
C VAL A 139 9.40 21.48 -5.60
N ASP A 140 10.28 20.85 -6.38
CA ASP A 140 11.35 21.54 -7.06
C ASP A 140 10.66 22.49 -8.01
N THR A 141 10.48 23.71 -7.50
CA THR A 141 10.12 24.88 -8.25
C THR A 141 11.21 25.03 -9.30
N ALA A 142 10.96 24.49 -10.49
CA ALA A 142 11.76 24.75 -11.66
C ALA A 142 11.81 26.27 -11.83
N SER A 143 13.02 26.80 -11.61
CA SER A 143 13.40 28.18 -11.95
C SER A 143 13.50 28.35 -13.46
#